data_AF-M1A3P0-F1
#
_entry.id   AF-M1A3P0-F1
#
_cell.length_a   1.000
_cell.length_b   1.000
_cell.length_c   1.000
_cell.angle_alpha   90.00
_cell.angle_beta   90.00
_cell.angle_gamma   90.00
#
_symmetry.space_group_name_H-M   'P 1'
#
loop_
_entity.id
_entity.type
_entity.pdbx_description
1 polymer ?
#
loop_
_entity_poly.entity_id
_entity_poly.type
_entity_poly.pdbx_seq_one_letter_code
_entity_poly.pdbx_strand_id
1 'polypeptide(L)' 'MALQYNTISEITNNSMNWNLKVRVVRFWTTPDKYKPDIPYSMELILQDEKV' A
#
# COMPACT_ATOMS: atom_id res chain seq x y z
N MET A 1 -12.67 -20.62 -3.29
CA MET A 1 -11.19 -20.59 -3.29
C MET A 1 -10.77 -19.53 -2.28
N ALA A 2 -9.90 -19.87 -1.33
CA ALA A 2 -9.41 -18.89 -0.36
C ALA A 2 -8.50 -17.87 -1.08
N LEU A 3 -8.63 -16.58 -0.73
CA LEU A 3 -7.72 -15.55 -1.24
C LEU A 3 -6.32 -15.85 -0.69
N GLN A 4 -5.36 -16.12 -1.55
CA GLN A 4 -3.96 -16.28 -1.15
C GLN A 4 -3.32 -14.90 -1.11
N TYR A 5 -2.77 -14.54 0.05
CA TYR A 5 -2.03 -13.30 0.23
C TYR A 5 -0.54 -13.52 0.02
N ASN A 6 0.09 -12.57 -0.63
CA ASN A 6 1.53 -12.46 -0.76
C ASN A 6 2.12 -11.76 0.47
N THR A 7 3.34 -12.14 0.82
CA THR A 7 4.21 -11.42 1.76
C THR A 7 4.90 -10.25 1.06
N ILE A 8 5.33 -9.24 1.82
CA ILE A 8 6.03 -8.08 1.25
C ILE A 8 7.31 -8.50 0.51
N SER A 9 7.99 -9.57 0.97
CA SER A 9 9.21 -10.09 0.34
C SER A 9 9.00 -10.69 -1.07
N GLU A 10 7.76 -11.01 -1.44
CA GLU A 10 7.42 -11.54 -2.76
C GLU A 10 7.15 -10.44 -3.81
N ILE A 11 7.13 -9.17 -3.38
CA ILE A 11 7.01 -8.03 -4.28
C ILE A 11 8.32 -7.87 -5.05
N THR A 12 8.26 -8.13 -6.36
CA THR A 12 9.41 -8.07 -7.26
C THR A 12 8.99 -7.43 -8.58
N ASN A 13 9.91 -6.83 -9.33
CA ASN A 13 9.56 -6.20 -10.61
C ASN A 13 9.05 -7.16 -11.71
N ASN A 14 9.03 -8.48 -11.45
CA ASN A 14 8.63 -9.50 -12.42
C ASN A 14 7.12 -9.78 -12.40
N SER A 15 6.39 -9.36 -11.37
CA SER A 15 4.94 -9.42 -11.32
C SER A 15 4.37 -8.00 -11.33
N MET A 16 3.14 -7.84 -11.81
CA MET A 16 2.39 -6.58 -11.74
C MET A 16 1.24 -6.63 -10.74
N ASN A 17 0.91 -7.82 -10.23
CA ASN A 17 -0.26 -8.03 -9.38
C ASN A 17 0.13 -8.82 -8.12
N TRP A 18 -0.27 -8.29 -6.97
CA TRP A 18 -0.11 -8.93 -5.66
C TRP A 18 -1.34 -8.67 -4.81
N ASN A 19 -1.73 -9.64 -3.99
CA ASN A 19 -2.76 -9.47 -2.98
C ASN A 19 -2.06 -9.39 -1.62
N LEU A 20 -2.05 -8.23 -0.99
CA LEU A 20 -1.35 -8.03 0.28
C LEU A 20 -2.35 -7.90 1.43
N LYS A 21 -2.02 -8.49 2.59
CA LYS A 21 -2.70 -8.24 3.86
C LYS A 21 -1.67 -7.69 4.83
N VAL A 22 -1.76 -6.39 5.14
CA VAL A 22 -0.74 -5.66 5.89
C VAL A 22 -1.37 -4.68 6.87
N ARG A 23 -0.61 -4.27 7.88
CA ARG A 23 -0.98 -3.16 8.77
C ARG A 23 -0.46 -1.85 8.20
N VAL A 24 -1.31 -0.83 8.15
CA VAL A 24 -0.87 0.55 7.89
C VAL A 24 -0.29 1.12 9.18
N VAL A 25 0.99 1.47 9.17
CA VAL A 25 1.70 2.06 10.32
C VAL A 25 1.65 3.58 10.25
N ARG A 26 1.82 4.15 9.06
CA ARG A 26 1.70 5.59 8.81
C ARG A 26 1.02 5.84 7.48
N PHE A 27 0.28 6.94 7.45
CA PHE A 27 -0.47 7.39 6.29
C PHE A 27 -0.36 8.91 6.18
N TRP A 28 0.03 9.37 5.00
CA TRP A 28 0.04 10.78 4.64
C TRP A 28 -0.69 10.98 3.34
N THR A 29 -1.44 12.08 3.26
CA THR A 29 -2.07 12.57 2.04
C THR A 29 -1.38 13.86 1.63
N THR A 30 -1.07 13.98 0.34
CA THR A 30 -0.68 15.26 -0.22
C THR A 30 -1.91 15.86 -0.90
N PRO A 31 -2.42 17.02 -0.45
CA PRO A 31 -3.56 17.66 -1.07
C PRO A 31 -3.21 18.17 -2.47
N ASP A 32 -4.19 18.22 -3.36
CA ASP A 32 -4.02 18.86 -4.67
C ASP A 32 -3.79 20.36 -4.50
N LYS A 33 -2.80 20.89 -5.23
CA LYS A 33 -2.39 22.31 -5.16
C LYS A 33 -3.53 23.26 -5.49
N TYR A 34 -4.44 22.87 -6.39
CA TYR A 34 -5.55 23.69 -6.87
C TYR A 34 -6.89 23.28 -6.26
N LYS A 35 -6.97 22.08 -5.67
CA LYS A 35 -8.18 21.53 -5.03
C LYS A 35 -7.82 20.87 -3.69
N PRO A 36 -7.58 21.66 -2.63
CA PRO A 36 -7.03 21.14 -1.37
C PRO A 36 -7.91 20.09 -0.68
N ASP A 37 -9.21 20.07 -0.98
CA ASP A 37 -10.15 19.07 -0.46
C ASP A 37 -9.99 17.67 -1.11
N ILE A 38 -9.19 17.57 -2.17
CA ILE A 38 -8.94 16.33 -2.91
C ILE A 38 -7.51 15.87 -2.67
N PRO A 39 -7.27 14.63 -2.21
CA PRO A 39 -5.92 14.09 -2.12
C PRO A 39 -5.37 13.85 -3.53
N TYR A 40 -4.24 14.49 -3.85
CA TYR A 40 -3.51 14.27 -5.10
C TYR A 40 -2.69 12.98 -5.06
N SER A 41 -2.03 12.72 -3.94
CA SER A 41 -1.25 11.52 -3.71
C SER A 41 -1.37 11.04 -2.26
N MET A 42 -1.01 9.77 -2.06
CA MET A 42 -0.95 9.13 -0.75
C MET A 42 0.39 8.43 -0.59
N GLU A 43 0.94 8.53 0.61
CA GLU A 43 2.13 7.80 1.03
C GLU A 43 1.79 6.93 2.25
N LEU A 44 2.24 5.68 2.21
CA LEU A 44 1.90 4.66 3.20
C LEU A 44 3.17 3.95 3.66
N ILE A 45 3.29 3.74 4.97
CA ILE A 45 4.23 2.76 5.53
C ILE A 45 3.44 1.54 5.95
N LEU A 46 3.79 0.40 5.35
CA LEU A 46 3.09 -0.88 5.53
C LEU A 46 4.00 -1.84 6.32
N GLN A 47 3.41 -2.57 7.25
CA GLN A 47 4.07 -3.64 8.02
C GLN A 47 3.35 -4.97 7.76
N ASP A 48 4.13 -5.99 7.40
CA ASP A 48 3.67 -7.37 7.23
C ASP A 48 3.44 -8.05 8.60
N GLU A 49 2.65 -9.11 8.65
CA GLU A 49 2.39 -9.89 9.88
C GLU A 49 3.67 -10.53 10.46
N LYS A 50 4.71 -10.73 9.64
CA LYS A 50 5.95 -11.41 10.03
C LYS A 50 6.97 -10.51 10.77
N VAL A 51 6.62 -9.27 11.12
CA VAL A 51 7.52 -8.32 11.82
C VAL A 51 7.03 -8.03 13.23
#